data_AF-A0A6A4X7W8-F1
#
_entry.id   AF-A0A6A4X7W8-F1
#
_cell.length_a   1.000
_cell.length_b   1.000
_cell.length_c   1.000
_cell.angle_alpha   90.00
_cell.angle_beta   90.00
_cell.angle_gamma   90.00
#
_symmetry.space_group_name_H-M   'P 1'
#
loop_
_entity.id
_entity.type
_entity.pdbx_description
1 polymer ?
#
loop_
_entity_poly.entity_id
_entity_poly.type
_entity_poly.pdbx_seq_one_letter_code
_entity_poly.pdbx_strand_id
1 'polypeptide(L)'
;MLDTALQKLRQFFVNNKDLLQYQAMENVLLTGAIPPETEVPREPTINYSRLENEHKAFHRQHHFKTTEEAAAILLDSNLRDIYVETVKFLDVLVCVAVSSAEAERCFSKLRRVKSWLRSTMTEKRLSDLLICHVHQELLDRVEIAKVVKAFVTDDHRRRVFGDV
;
A
#
# COMPACT_ATOMS: atom_id res chain seq x y z
N MET A 1 8.19 -22.89 -21.12
CA MET A 1 7.97 -22.49 -19.71
C MET A 1 8.37 -21.03 -19.47
N LEU A 2 9.55 -20.59 -19.90
CA LEU A 2 10.00 -19.19 -19.77
C LEU A 2 9.13 -18.21 -20.58
N ASP A 3 8.81 -18.54 -21.84
CA ASP A 3 7.96 -17.69 -22.69
C ASP A 3 6.55 -17.51 -22.14
N THR A 4 5.97 -18.56 -21.58
CA THR A 4 4.65 -18.51 -20.94
C THR A 4 4.67 -17.65 -19.67
N ALA A 5 5.77 -17.69 -18.92
CA ALA A 5 5.95 -16.83 -17.74
C ALA A 5 6.15 -15.36 -18.13
N LEU A 6 6.95 -15.09 -19.17
CA LEU A 6 7.15 -13.75 -19.73
C LEU A 6 5.85 -13.18 -20.31
N GLN A 7 5.05 -14.01 -20.98
CA GLN A 7 3.76 -13.60 -21.53
C GLN A 7 2.74 -13.29 -20.42
N LYS A 8 2.71 -14.08 -19.34
CA LYS A 8 1.90 -13.80 -18.15
C LYS A 8 2.35 -12.54 -17.42
N LEU A 9 3.66 -12.32 -17.28
CA LEU A 9 4.22 -11.09 -16.70
C LEU A 9 3.84 -9.87 -17.54
N ARG A 10 4.00 -9.93 -18.87
CA ARG A 10 3.61 -8.85 -19.77
C ARG A 10 2.10 -8.58 -19.70
N GLN A 11 1.26 -9.62 -19.70
CA GLN A 11 -0.18 -9.46 -19.53
C GLN A 11 -0.54 -8.84 -18.18
N PHE A 12 0.16 -9.21 -17.11
CA PHE A 12 -0.05 -8.63 -15.79
C PHE A 12 0.27 -7.12 -15.79
N PHE A 13 1.45 -6.73 -16.25
CA PHE A 13 1.86 -5.31 -16.25
C PHE A 13 1.09 -4.44 -17.26
N VAL A 14 0.62 -5.00 -18.38
CA VAL A 14 -0.16 -4.26 -19.37
C VAL A 14 -1.64 -4.13 -18.98
N ASN A 15 -2.20 -5.13 -18.27
CA ASN A 15 -3.62 -5.12 -17.92
C ASN A 15 -3.91 -4.45 -16.57
N ASN A 16 -2.92 -4.31 -15.70
CA ASN A 16 -3.10 -3.67 -14.39
C ASN A 16 -3.06 -2.16 -14.54
N LYS A 17 -4.25 -1.55 -14.61
CA LYS A 17 -4.43 -0.09 -14.68
C LYS A 17 -3.70 0.64 -13.57
N ASP A 18 -3.68 0.09 -12.35
CA ASP A 18 -3.04 0.72 -11.19
C ASP A 18 -1.51 0.80 -11.31
N LEU A 19 -0.88 -0.20 -11.95
CA LEU A 19 0.56 -0.21 -12.22
C LEU A 19 0.93 0.79 -13.32
N LEU A 20 0.09 0.92 -14.35
CA LEU A 20 0.25 1.92 -15.38
C LEU A 20 0.07 3.35 -14.82
N GLN A 21 -0.88 3.53 -13.90
CA GLN A 21 -1.06 4.79 -13.17
C GLN A 21 0.15 5.12 -12.31
N TYR A 22 0.69 4.15 -11.57
CA TYR A 22 1.90 4.33 -10.79
C TYR A 22 3.10 4.71 -11.67
N GLN A 23 3.29 4.02 -12.79
CA GLN A 23 4.34 4.32 -13.75
C GLN A 23 4.16 5.71 -14.37
N ALA A 24 2.91 6.12 -14.66
CA ALA A 24 2.61 7.46 -15.13
C ALA A 24 2.96 8.51 -14.07
N MET A 25 2.62 8.27 -12.79
CA MET A 25 2.97 9.15 -11.67
C MET A 25 4.49 9.27 -11.47
N GLU A 26 5.22 8.17 -11.55
CA GLU A 26 6.69 8.16 -11.52
C GLU A 26 7.27 8.98 -12.68
N ASN A 27 6.74 8.80 -13.89
CA ASN A 27 7.15 9.59 -15.05
C ASN A 27 6.83 11.08 -14.88
N VAL A 28 5.72 11.47 -14.23
CA VAL A 28 5.40 12.88 -13.92
C VAL A 28 6.48 13.50 -13.04
N LEU A 29 6.96 12.76 -12.03
CA LEU A 29 8.04 13.20 -11.15
C LEU A 29 9.35 13.37 -11.95
N LEU A 30 9.69 12.39 -12.79
CA LEU A 30 10.97 12.34 -13.51
C LEU A 30 11.06 13.23 -14.76
N THR A 31 9.94 13.52 -15.42
CA THR A 31 9.93 14.30 -16.67
C THR A 31 9.36 15.71 -16.50
N GLY A 32 8.63 15.97 -15.40
CA GLY A 32 7.95 17.25 -15.17
C GLY A 32 6.78 17.54 -16.11
N ALA A 33 6.46 16.60 -17.02
CA ALA A 33 5.29 16.68 -17.89
C ALA A 33 4.13 15.95 -17.23
N ILE A 34 3.02 16.66 -17.02
CA ILE A 34 1.78 16.06 -16.54
C ILE A 34 1.08 15.43 -17.76
N PRO A 35 0.93 14.09 -17.82
CA PRO A 35 0.19 13.42 -18.89
C PRO A 35 -1.30 13.80 -18.82
N PRO A 36 -2.05 13.67 -19.93
CA PRO A 36 -3.47 14.01 -19.97
C PRO A 36 -4.29 13.23 -18.92
N GLU A 37 -5.45 13.80 -18.54
CA GLU A 37 -6.31 13.45 -17.38
C GLU A 37 -6.71 11.96 -17.23
N THR A 38 -6.41 11.15 -18.23
CA THR A 38 -6.81 9.74 -18.36
C THR A 38 -5.87 8.75 -17.65
N GLU A 39 -4.66 9.18 -17.24
CA GLU A 39 -3.59 8.27 -16.79
C GLU A 39 -3.19 8.40 -15.31
N VAL A 40 -3.59 9.46 -14.60
CA VAL A 40 -3.24 9.67 -13.19
C VAL A 40 -4.50 9.95 -12.36
N PRO A 41 -4.70 9.26 -11.23
CA PRO A 41 -5.77 9.59 -10.30
C PRO A 41 -5.67 11.05 -9.87
N ARG A 42 -6.70 11.84 -10.15
CA ARG A 42 -6.77 13.22 -9.67
C ARG A 42 -7.10 13.23 -8.18
N GLU A 43 -6.08 13.34 -7.37
CA GLU A 43 -6.23 13.54 -5.94
C GLU A 43 -6.81 14.95 -5.71
N PRO A 44 -7.98 15.07 -5.07
CA PRO A 44 -8.67 16.36 -4.89
C PRO A 44 -7.89 17.33 -3.99
N THR A 45 -6.87 16.83 -3.29
CA THR A 45 -6.02 17.56 -2.35
C THR A 45 -4.80 18.22 -3.02
N ILE A 46 -4.47 17.85 -4.26
CA ILE A 46 -3.28 18.34 -4.98
C ILE A 46 -3.67 19.44 -5.97
N ASN A 47 -2.97 20.57 -5.94
CA ASN A 47 -3.13 21.61 -6.93
C ASN A 47 -2.18 21.39 -8.11
N TYR A 48 -2.70 20.75 -9.17
CA TYR A 48 -1.94 20.40 -10.38
C TYR A 48 -1.32 21.60 -11.11
N SER A 49 -1.96 22.79 -11.07
CA SER A 49 -1.40 23.99 -11.71
C SER A 49 -0.17 24.52 -10.97
N ARG A 50 -0.16 24.41 -9.65
CA ARG A 50 0.99 24.77 -8.81
C ARG A 50 2.07 23.71 -8.87
N LEU A 51 1.69 22.43 -8.86
CA LEU A 51 2.59 21.29 -9.04
C LEU A 51 3.41 21.42 -10.32
N GLU A 52 2.80 21.80 -11.45
CA GLU A 52 3.51 21.97 -12.72
C GLU A 52 4.62 23.03 -12.63
N ASN A 53 4.34 24.14 -11.96
CA ASN A 53 5.30 25.23 -11.77
C ASN A 53 6.42 24.83 -10.80
N GLU A 54 6.07 24.15 -9.70
CA GLU A 54 7.01 23.63 -8.70
C GLU A 54 7.92 22.56 -9.31
N HIS A 55 7.39 21.62 -10.10
CA HIS A 55 8.17 20.62 -10.83
C HIS A 55 9.13 21.26 -11.84
N LYS A 56 8.67 22.25 -12.62
CA LYS A 56 9.54 22.98 -13.56
C LYS A 56 10.68 23.71 -12.84
N ALA A 57 10.41 24.30 -11.68
CA ALA A 57 11.44 24.94 -10.86
C ALA A 57 12.41 23.90 -10.28
N PHE A 58 11.88 22.78 -9.76
CA PHE A 58 12.66 21.69 -9.19
C PHE A 58 13.62 21.06 -10.21
N HIS A 59 13.16 20.77 -11.43
CA HIS A 59 13.97 20.23 -12.54
C HIS A 59 15.05 21.20 -13.05
N ARG A 60 14.83 22.52 -12.91
CA ARG A 60 15.83 23.53 -13.26
C ARG A 60 16.94 23.62 -12.23
N GLN A 61 16.60 23.42 -10.96
CA GLN A 61 17.50 23.64 -9.84
C GLN A 61 18.20 22.36 -9.38
N HIS A 62 17.60 21.20 -9.64
CA HIS A 62 18.10 19.89 -9.21
C HIS A 62 18.08 18.90 -10.37
N HIS A 63 19.15 18.13 -10.50
CA HIS A 63 19.25 17.02 -11.46
C HIS A 63 19.14 15.70 -10.72
N PHE A 64 18.18 14.88 -11.12
CA PHE A 64 17.92 13.56 -10.55
C PHE A 64 17.52 12.60 -11.66
N LYS A 65 17.91 11.33 -11.54
CA LYS A 65 17.56 10.28 -12.52
C LYS A 65 16.56 9.28 -11.95
N THR A 66 16.51 9.16 -10.64
CA THR A 66 15.66 8.20 -9.94
C THR A 66 14.73 8.90 -8.96
N THR A 67 13.54 8.34 -8.77
CA THR A 67 12.53 8.80 -7.80
C THR A 67 13.09 8.84 -6.37
N GLU A 68 13.96 7.91 -6.01
CA GLU A 68 14.67 7.87 -4.73
C GLU A 68 15.60 9.07 -4.51
N GLU A 69 16.32 9.51 -5.55
CA GLU A 69 17.19 10.68 -5.48
C GLU A 69 16.37 11.97 -5.32
N ALA A 70 15.26 12.07 -6.06
CA ALA A 70 14.30 13.18 -5.91
C ALA A 70 13.72 13.22 -4.50
N ALA A 71 13.34 12.06 -3.94
CA ALA A 71 12.82 11.96 -2.59
C ALA A 71 13.85 12.38 -1.55
N ALA A 72 15.11 11.96 -1.70
CA ALA A 72 16.22 12.32 -0.81
C ALA A 72 16.46 13.83 -0.77
N ILE A 73 16.37 14.51 -1.93
CA ILE A 73 16.50 15.98 -2.01
C ILE A 73 15.30 16.66 -1.33
N LEU A 74 14.08 16.18 -1.57
CA LEU A 74 12.86 16.73 -0.98
C LEU A 74 12.69 16.41 0.52
N LEU A 75 13.53 15.55 1.09
CA LEU A 75 13.56 15.28 2.52
C LEU A 75 14.20 16.41 3.34
N ASP A 76 14.96 17.31 2.70
CA ASP A 76 15.52 18.49 3.35
C ASP A 76 14.42 19.48 3.76
N SER A 77 14.44 19.92 5.02
CA SER A 77 13.39 20.74 5.62
C SER A 77 13.11 22.05 4.85
N ASN A 78 14.15 22.65 4.28
CA ASN A 78 14.02 23.91 3.54
C ASN A 78 13.32 23.73 2.18
N LEU A 79 13.38 22.54 1.58
CA LEU A 79 12.78 22.27 0.28
C LEU A 79 11.33 21.81 0.41
N ARG A 80 10.95 21.24 1.55
CA ARG A 80 9.55 20.86 1.84
C ARG A 80 8.61 22.05 1.89
N ASP A 81 9.05 23.17 2.45
CA ASP A 81 8.23 24.38 2.56
C ASP A 81 8.11 25.13 1.21
N ILE A 82 9.09 24.95 0.31
CA ILE A 82 9.12 25.56 -1.01
C ILE A 82 8.30 24.75 -2.02
N TYR A 83 8.40 23.42 -1.97
CA TYR A 83 7.83 22.48 -2.94
C TYR A 83 6.70 21.63 -2.33
N VAL A 84 5.71 22.30 -1.73
CA VAL A 84 4.63 21.67 -0.96
C VAL A 84 3.80 20.70 -1.81
N GLU A 85 3.51 21.04 -3.07
CA GLU A 85 2.69 20.19 -3.93
C GLU A 85 3.50 19.00 -4.46
N THR A 86 4.79 19.20 -4.76
CA THR A 86 5.71 18.13 -5.14
C THR A 86 5.86 17.09 -4.01
N VAL A 87 5.95 17.54 -2.76
CA VAL A 87 6.00 16.65 -1.59
C VAL A 87 4.71 15.86 -1.43
N LYS A 88 3.55 16.50 -1.54
CA LYS A 88 2.25 15.78 -1.50
C LYS A 88 2.15 14.74 -2.61
N PHE A 89 2.62 15.08 -3.81
CA PHE A 89 2.61 14.16 -4.94
C PHE A 89 3.52 12.94 -4.68
N LEU A 90 4.70 13.17 -4.11
CA LEU A 90 5.61 12.11 -3.68
C LEU A 90 4.99 11.23 -2.58
N ASP A 91 4.31 11.83 -1.59
CA ASP A 91 3.64 11.08 -0.53
C ASP A 91 2.57 10.14 -1.10
N VAL A 92 1.74 10.60 -2.05
CA VAL A 92 0.75 9.75 -2.70
C VAL A 92 1.43 8.61 -3.46
N LEU A 93 2.50 8.89 -4.21
CA LEU A 93 3.26 7.87 -4.93
C LEU A 93 3.80 6.79 -3.96
N VAL A 94 4.40 7.18 -2.85
CA VAL A 94 4.89 6.24 -1.82
C VAL A 94 3.74 5.46 -1.18
N CYS A 95 2.62 6.10 -0.87
CA CYS A 95 1.43 5.43 -0.34
C CYS A 95 0.89 4.35 -1.28
N VAL A 96 0.84 4.62 -2.59
CA VAL A 96 0.42 3.64 -3.60
C VAL A 96 1.38 2.45 -3.63
N ALA A 97 2.69 2.68 -3.62
CA ALA A 97 3.69 1.60 -3.58
C ALA A 97 3.55 0.73 -2.31
N VAL A 98 3.42 1.37 -1.14
CA VAL A 98 3.30 0.68 0.15
C VAL A 98 1.99 -0.11 0.24
N SER A 99 0.88 0.47 -0.19
CA SER A 99 -0.43 -0.21 -0.18
C SER A 99 -0.46 -1.45 -1.08
N SER A 100 0.16 -1.39 -2.26
CA SER A 100 0.32 -2.54 -3.15
C SER A 100 1.12 -3.66 -2.48
N ALA A 101 2.29 -3.33 -1.90
CA ALA A 101 3.12 -4.30 -1.19
C ALA A 101 2.41 -4.92 0.03
N GLU A 102 1.66 -4.12 0.78
CA GLU A 102 0.85 -4.60 1.92
C GLU A 102 -0.30 -5.50 1.46
N ALA A 103 -0.96 -5.21 0.34
CA ALA A 103 -1.98 -6.08 -0.25
C ALA A 103 -1.38 -7.44 -0.65
N GLU A 104 -0.24 -7.45 -1.35
CA GLU A 104 0.46 -8.70 -1.70
C GLU A 104 0.85 -9.51 -0.46
N ARG A 105 1.36 -8.83 0.58
CA ARG A 105 1.68 -9.43 1.88
C ARG A 105 0.44 -10.04 2.53
N CYS A 106 -0.69 -9.35 2.51
CA CYS A 106 -1.96 -9.82 3.02
C CYS A 106 -2.47 -11.04 2.26
N PHE A 107 -2.42 -11.06 0.92
CA PHE A 107 -2.81 -12.22 0.12
C PHE A 107 -1.88 -13.41 0.31
N SER A 108 -0.58 -13.18 0.46
CA SER A 108 0.40 -14.22 0.79
C SER A 108 0.09 -14.86 2.15
N LYS A 109 -0.22 -14.03 3.16
CA LYS A 109 -0.68 -14.47 4.48
C LYS A 109 -2.02 -15.21 4.41
N LEU A 110 -2.98 -14.69 3.66
CA LEU A 110 -4.29 -15.31 3.43
C LEU A 110 -4.15 -16.72 2.85
N ARG A 111 -3.26 -16.91 1.88
CA ARG A 111 -2.99 -18.21 1.26
C ARG A 111 -2.43 -19.24 2.27
N ARG A 112 -1.72 -18.79 3.30
CA ARG A 112 -1.23 -19.66 4.40
C ARG A 112 -2.34 -20.00 5.39
N VAL A 113 -3.21 -19.03 5.69
CA VAL A 113 -4.32 -19.20 6.65
C VAL A 113 -5.44 -20.07 6.06
N LYS A 114 -5.84 -19.81 4.81
CA LYS A 114 -6.89 -20.52 4.06
C LYS A 114 -6.27 -21.68 3.26
N SER A 115 -5.95 -22.76 3.97
CA SER A 115 -5.50 -24.01 3.34
C SER A 115 -6.67 -24.86 2.86
N TRP A 116 -6.39 -25.84 1.99
CA TRP A 116 -7.40 -26.76 1.43
C TRP A 116 -8.21 -27.48 2.52
N LEU A 117 -7.53 -27.96 3.57
CA LEU A 117 -8.14 -28.60 4.74
C LEU A 117 -9.03 -27.67 5.58
N ARG A 118 -8.87 -26.34 5.44
CA ARG A 118 -9.65 -25.34 6.18
C ARG A 118 -10.58 -24.53 5.27
N SER A 119 -10.97 -25.10 4.13
CA SER A 119 -11.79 -24.43 3.12
C SER A 119 -13.20 -24.06 3.61
N THR A 120 -13.71 -24.73 4.64
CA THR A 120 -15.07 -24.57 5.19
C THR A 120 -15.20 -23.52 6.31
N MET A 121 -14.15 -22.72 6.60
CA MET A 121 -14.25 -21.67 7.61
C MET A 121 -15.15 -20.51 7.18
N THR A 122 -15.87 -19.91 8.12
CA THR A 122 -16.69 -18.70 7.87
C THR A 122 -15.80 -17.50 7.55
N GLU A 123 -16.31 -16.54 6.78
CA GLU A 123 -15.56 -15.33 6.43
C GLU A 123 -15.15 -14.51 7.65
N LYS A 124 -16.04 -14.43 8.66
CA LYS A 124 -15.73 -13.77 9.94
C LYS A 124 -14.51 -14.40 10.61
N ARG A 125 -14.48 -15.73 10.76
CA ARG A 125 -13.34 -16.43 11.36
C ARG A 125 -12.06 -16.27 10.53
N LEU A 126 -12.17 -16.30 9.21
CA LEU A 126 -11.03 -16.08 8.31
C LEU A 126 -10.45 -14.68 8.48
N SER A 127 -11.31 -13.66 8.53
CA SER A 127 -10.91 -12.26 8.73
C SER A 127 -10.22 -12.05 10.07
N ASP A 128 -10.83 -12.54 11.16
CA ASP A 128 -10.25 -12.44 12.52
C ASP A 128 -8.88 -13.13 12.60
N LEU A 129 -8.73 -14.32 12.01
CA LEU A 129 -7.44 -15.03 11.95
C LEU A 129 -6.40 -14.30 11.09
N LEU A 130 -6.83 -13.69 9.98
CA LEU A 130 -5.93 -12.93 9.12
C LEU A 130 -5.38 -11.71 9.86
N ILE A 131 -6.21 -10.97 10.60
CA ILE A 131 -5.78 -9.83 11.42
C ILE A 131 -4.72 -10.28 12.44
N CYS A 132 -4.98 -11.37 13.17
CA CYS A 132 -4.01 -11.94 14.12
C CYS A 132 -2.70 -12.36 13.43
N HIS A 133 -2.76 -12.91 12.21
CA HIS A 133 -1.59 -13.34 11.44
C HIS A 133 -0.84 -12.18 10.76
N VAL A 134 -1.53 -11.08 10.44
CA VAL A 134 -0.92 -9.85 9.93
C VAL A 134 -0.14 -9.17 11.06
N HIS A 135 -0.76 -9.03 12.23
CA HIS A 135 -0.26 -8.29 13.38
C HIS A 135 0.32 -9.18 14.50
N GLN A 136 1.09 -10.20 14.13
CA GLN A 136 1.67 -11.14 15.10
C GLN A 136 2.56 -10.45 16.14
N GLU A 137 3.36 -9.47 15.72
CA GLU A 137 4.23 -8.71 16.63
C GLU A 137 3.46 -7.89 17.68
N LEU A 138 2.22 -7.47 17.35
CA LEU A 138 1.35 -6.81 18.31
C LEU A 138 0.73 -7.83 19.25
N LEU A 139 0.32 -9.00 18.74
CA LEU A 139 -0.18 -10.12 19.55
C LEU A 139 0.86 -10.63 20.56
N ASP A 140 2.14 -10.67 20.17
CA ASP A 140 3.23 -11.10 21.06
C ASP A 140 3.41 -10.17 22.27
N ARG A 141 2.93 -8.92 22.16
CA ARG A 141 2.94 -7.94 23.26
C ARG A 141 1.69 -8.01 24.13
N VAL A 142 0.67 -8.77 23.74
CA VAL A 142 -0.58 -8.91 24.49
C VAL A 142 -0.38 -9.91 25.62
N GLU A 143 -0.77 -9.51 26.83
CA GLU A 143 -0.70 -10.38 28.00
C GLU A 143 -1.80 -11.45 27.96
N ILE A 144 -1.40 -12.69 27.65
CA ILE A 144 -2.32 -13.84 27.50
C ILE A 144 -3.19 -14.03 28.76
N ALA A 145 -2.64 -13.80 29.96
CA ALA A 145 -3.38 -13.92 31.21
C ALA A 145 -4.60 -12.98 31.28
N LYS A 146 -4.49 -11.76 30.75
CA LYS A 146 -5.62 -10.81 30.66
C LYS A 146 -6.68 -11.30 29.67
N VAL A 147 -6.25 -11.82 28.52
CA VAL A 147 -7.15 -12.37 27.50
C VAL A 147 -7.93 -13.57 28.05
N VAL A 148 -7.25 -14.49 28.74
CA VAL A 148 -7.89 -15.64 29.39
C VAL A 148 -8.89 -15.19 30.45
N LYS A 149 -8.52 -14.23 31.30
CA LYS A 149 -9.43 -13.68 32.31
C LYS A 149 -10.68 -13.07 31.67
N ALA A 150 -10.51 -12.25 30.63
CA ALA A 150 -11.62 -11.64 29.89
C ALA A 150 -12.52 -12.71 29.23
N PHE A 151 -11.91 -13.74 28.63
CA PHE A 151 -12.64 -14.85 28.01
C PHE A 151 -13.44 -15.68 29.01
N VAL A 152 -12.91 -15.92 30.23
CA VAL A 152 -13.62 -16.65 31.27
C VAL A 152 -14.79 -15.84 31.84
N THR A 153 -14.65 -14.51 31.93
CA THR A 153 -15.71 -13.62 32.43
C THR A 153 -16.83 -13.37 31.41
N ASP A 154 -16.60 -13.66 30.13
CA ASP A 154 -17.61 -13.52 29.08
C ASP A 154 -18.66 -14.65 29.17
N ASP A 155 -19.91 -14.29 29.44
CA ASP A 155 -21.03 -15.24 29.54
C ASP A 155 -21.42 -15.80 28.16
N HIS A 156 -21.10 -15.07 27.08
CA HIS A 156 -21.35 -15.51 25.70
C HIS A 156 -20.54 -16.78 25.34
N ARG A 157 -19.44 -17.05 26.06
CA ARG A 157 -18.67 -18.29 25.97
C ARG A 157 -19.51 -19.53 26.31
N ARG A 158 -20.35 -19.46 27.34
CA ARG A 158 -21.20 -20.59 27.76
C ARG A 158 -22.16 -20.99 26.66
N ARG A 159 -22.78 -20.02 26.00
CA ARG A 159 -23.68 -20.26 24.85
C ARG A 159 -22.98 -20.89 23.62
N VAL A 160 -21.67 -20.68 23.44
CA VAL A 160 -20.93 -21.16 22.25
C VAL A 160 -20.21 -22.49 22.50
N PHE A 161 -19.72 -22.71 23.72
CA PHE A 161 -18.87 -23.85 24.07
C PHE A 161 -19.43 -24.73 25.20
N GLY A 162 -20.54 -24.36 25.82
CA GLY A 162 -21.10 -24.99 27.01
C GLY A 162 -22.61 -25.13 26.95
N ASP A 163 -23.08 -25.94 26.00
CA ASP A 163 -24.32 -26.70 26.14
C ASP A 163 -23.97 -28.17 25.82
N VAL A 164 -23.56 -28.90 26.86
CA VAL A 164 -23.59 -30.37 26.94
C VAL A 164 -24.25 -30.71 28.26
#